data_AF-A0AAV3QR11-F1
#
_entry.id   AF-A0AAV3QR11-F1
#
_cell.length_a   1.000
_cell.length_b   1.000
_cell.length_c   1.000
_cell.angle_alpha   90.00
_cell.angle_beta   90.00
_cell.angle_gamma   90.00
#
_symmetry.space_group_name_H-M   'P 1'
#
loop_
_entity.id
_entity.type
_entity.pdbx_description
1 polymer ?
#
loop_
_entity_poly.entity_id
_entity_poly.type
_entity_poly.pdbx_seq_one_letter_code
_entity_poly.pdbx_strand_id
1 'polypeptide(L)'
;MGKTTRIDSYFKGKEQPNPLLNYTQPVEVEPPTTSVELPNLTGNNRARIEEFDIDAEDCDPSERPQIWEYPVNKRDEIRRKYINRGPCRVPMKEYPASGPSSHLRKFQESWFVTHPWLEYSKAKDATFCLPCFLFNRPENPKIFTITGFRNWKKVKNRINDCAFFTHMGEPNSFHDNAVKSVLDLMNQAQHITHAFDRHKSQNIAENRMRLKVSIGAVLYLILQGLPLRGHDKKK
;
A
#
# COMPACT_ATOMS: atom_id res chain seq x y z
N MET A 1 -45.84 -11.85 3.73
CA MET A 1 -45.64 -10.45 4.19
C MET A 1 -44.41 -10.40 5.09
N GLY A 2 -43.25 -10.05 4.52
CA GLY A 2 -41.97 -9.95 5.24
C GLY A 2 -41.79 -8.57 5.85
N LYS A 3 -41.33 -8.51 7.10
CA LYS A 3 -41.09 -7.25 7.83
C LYS A 3 -39.77 -6.62 7.37
N THR A 4 -39.83 -5.45 6.77
CA THR A 4 -38.66 -4.61 6.46
C THR A 4 -38.19 -3.92 7.73
N THR A 5 -36.94 -4.15 8.13
CA THR A 5 -36.33 -3.49 9.29
C THR A 5 -35.46 -2.32 8.78
N ARG A 6 -35.70 -1.12 9.33
CA ARG A 6 -35.09 0.15 8.89
C ARG A 6 -33.66 0.29 9.46
N ILE A 7 -32.75 0.83 8.66
CA ILE A 7 -31.29 0.97 8.93
C ILE A 7 -30.96 1.74 10.23
N ASP A 8 -31.89 2.52 10.74
CA ASP A 8 -31.70 3.40 11.91
C ASP A 8 -31.53 2.63 13.24
N SER A 9 -31.78 1.31 13.26
CA SER A 9 -31.57 0.48 14.46
C SER A 9 -30.09 0.23 14.80
N TYR A 10 -29.17 0.46 13.86
CA TYR A 10 -27.74 0.20 14.04
C TYR A 10 -26.98 1.34 14.75
N PHE A 11 -27.57 2.54 14.89
CA PHE A 11 -26.86 3.73 15.38
C PHE A 11 -27.23 4.15 16.82
N LYS A 12 -28.00 3.35 17.57
CA LYS A 12 -28.30 3.64 18.98
C LYS A 12 -27.14 3.21 19.90
N GLY A 13 -26.15 4.10 20.04
CA GLY A 13 -25.14 4.02 21.09
C GLY A 13 -25.74 4.27 22.48
N LYS A 14 -25.26 3.54 23.49
CA LYS A 14 -25.65 3.70 24.90
C LYS A 14 -24.96 4.93 25.49
N GLU A 15 -25.73 5.92 25.92
CA GLU A 15 -25.24 7.04 26.72
C GLU A 15 -25.02 6.60 28.17
N GLN A 16 -23.83 6.86 28.72
CA GLN A 16 -23.62 6.97 30.17
C GLN A 16 -23.39 8.45 30.51
N PRO A 17 -23.96 8.95 31.63
CA PRO A 17 -23.94 10.37 31.93
C PRO A 17 -22.61 10.75 32.60
N ASN A 18 -21.98 11.84 32.13
CA ASN A 18 -21.03 12.60 32.93
C ASN A 18 -21.62 13.99 33.24
N PRO A 19 -21.43 14.53 34.46
CA PRO A 19 -22.22 15.65 34.94
C PRO A 19 -21.59 17.00 34.63
N LEU A 20 -22.48 17.93 34.24
CA LEU A 20 -22.50 19.35 34.58
C LEU A 20 -21.33 20.25 34.14
N LEU A 21 -21.62 21.16 33.21
CA LEU A 21 -21.61 22.59 33.52
C LEU A 21 -22.42 23.38 32.47
N ASN A 22 -23.37 24.16 32.99
CA ASN A 22 -24.22 25.15 32.30
C ASN A 22 -23.37 26.22 31.59
N TYR A 23 -23.90 26.86 30.54
CA TYR A 23 -24.20 28.30 30.54
C TYR A 23 -25.05 28.68 29.32
N THR A 24 -25.97 29.60 29.58
CA THR A 24 -27.04 30.16 28.75
C THR A 24 -26.50 31.18 27.72
N GLN A 25 -27.15 31.25 26.55
CA GLN A 25 -27.17 32.21 25.40
C GLN A 25 -26.57 33.65 25.57
N PRO A 26 -26.55 34.49 24.51
CA PRO A 26 -26.01 34.36 23.13
C PRO A 26 -25.10 35.58 22.77
N VAL A 27 -24.16 35.49 21.81
CA VAL A 27 -23.42 36.69 21.34
C VAL A 27 -23.26 36.70 19.82
N GLU A 28 -23.61 37.87 19.26
CA GLU A 28 -23.60 38.29 17.87
C GLU A 28 -22.20 38.32 17.23
N VAL A 29 -22.20 38.18 15.91
CA VAL A 29 -21.02 38.21 15.03
C VAL A 29 -20.73 39.64 14.61
N GLU A 30 -19.52 40.13 14.87
CA GLU A 30 -18.86 41.24 14.16
C GLU A 30 -17.36 40.90 13.97
N PRO A 31 -16.73 41.19 12.81
CA PRO A 31 -15.33 40.84 12.51
C PRO A 31 -14.37 41.93 13.01
N PRO A 32 -13.08 41.61 13.30
CA PRO A 32 -12.06 42.19 12.43
C PRO A 32 -10.76 41.37 12.26
N THR A 33 -10.22 41.55 11.06
CA THR A 33 -8.81 41.54 10.62
C THR A 33 -7.75 41.46 11.72
N THR A 34 -6.91 40.42 11.69
CA THR A 34 -5.49 40.52 12.09
C THR A 34 -4.69 39.52 11.26
N SER A 35 -3.77 40.06 10.46
CA SER A 35 -2.70 39.34 9.78
C SER A 35 -1.86 38.54 10.78
N VAL A 36 -1.88 37.22 10.67
CA VAL A 36 -0.93 36.35 11.41
C VAL A 36 0.09 35.84 10.41
N GLU A 37 1.32 36.30 10.58
CA GLU A 37 2.51 35.90 9.84
C GLU A 37 2.74 34.38 9.94
N LEU A 38 3.11 33.77 8.80
CA LEU A 38 3.67 32.42 8.76
C LEU A 38 4.94 32.38 9.61
N PRO A 39 5.10 31.44 10.55
CA PRO A 39 6.41 31.20 11.14
C PRO A 39 7.34 30.61 10.08
N ASN A 40 8.34 31.41 9.70
CA ASN A 40 9.53 30.96 8.97
C ASN A 40 10.23 29.87 9.78
N LEU A 41 10.01 28.61 9.41
CA LEU A 41 10.91 27.52 9.76
C LEU A 41 12.04 27.48 8.74
N THR A 42 12.94 28.45 8.84
CA THR A 42 14.33 28.31 8.41
C THR A 42 15.02 27.35 9.37
N GLY A 43 14.74 26.06 9.20
CA GLY A 43 15.48 24.96 9.78
C GLY A 43 15.90 24.04 8.64
N ASN A 44 17.11 24.23 8.14
CA ASN A 44 17.77 23.34 7.19
C ASN A 44 17.84 21.92 7.77
N ASN A 45 16.80 21.14 7.54
CA ASN A 45 16.81 19.69 7.56
C ASN A 45 16.08 19.20 6.31
N ARG A 46 16.53 19.67 5.14
CA ARG A 46 16.59 18.79 3.97
C ARG A 46 17.60 17.70 4.32
N ALA A 47 17.18 16.75 5.17
CA ALA A 47 17.80 15.46 5.23
C ALA A 47 17.83 14.99 3.78
N ARG A 48 19.05 14.95 3.26
CA ARG A 48 19.41 14.44 1.94
C ARG A 48 18.51 13.25 1.68
N ILE A 49 17.51 13.45 0.83
CA ILE A 49 16.76 12.32 0.27
C ILE A 49 17.79 11.69 -0.64
N GLU A 50 18.63 10.82 -0.10
CA GLU A 50 19.43 9.94 -0.93
C GLU A 50 18.42 9.18 -1.77
N GLU A 51 18.48 9.47 -3.06
CA GLU A 51 17.78 8.73 -4.08
C GLU A 51 18.36 7.33 -3.99
N PHE A 52 17.68 6.45 -3.25
CA PHE A 52 18.10 5.06 -3.10
C PHE A 52 18.03 4.42 -4.47
N ASP A 53 19.21 4.28 -5.07
CA ASP A 53 19.38 3.70 -6.38
C ASP A 53 19.41 2.18 -6.25
N ILE A 54 18.21 1.60 -6.24
CA ILE A 54 18.00 0.15 -6.24
C ILE A 54 18.64 -0.52 -7.47
N ASP A 55 18.97 0.24 -8.52
CA ASP A 55 19.63 -0.28 -9.72
C ASP A 55 21.15 -0.37 -9.53
N ALA A 56 21.74 0.45 -8.65
CA ALA A 56 23.16 0.37 -8.27
C ALA A 56 23.45 -0.68 -7.19
N GLU A 57 22.43 -1.07 -6.41
CA GLU A 57 22.60 -2.00 -5.30
C GLU A 57 22.72 -3.45 -5.76
N ASP A 58 23.69 -4.16 -5.16
CA ASP A 58 24.03 -5.54 -5.46
C ASP A 58 22.78 -6.44 -5.36
N CYS A 59 22.71 -7.42 -6.26
CA CYS A 59 21.55 -8.30 -6.38
C CYS A 59 21.31 -9.16 -5.12
N ASP A 60 22.33 -9.30 -4.24
CA ASP A 60 22.31 -10.26 -3.13
C ASP A 60 21.17 -9.97 -2.13
N PRO A 61 20.22 -10.91 -1.96
CA PRO A 61 19.07 -10.71 -1.07
C PRO A 61 19.44 -10.55 0.41
N SER A 62 20.62 -11.00 0.82
CA SER A 62 21.05 -10.98 2.22
C SER A 62 21.57 -9.63 2.69
N GLU A 63 21.93 -8.75 1.76
CA GLU A 63 22.51 -7.41 2.01
C GLU A 63 21.46 -6.30 1.88
N ARG A 64 20.25 -6.63 1.42
CA ARG A 64 19.19 -5.63 1.23
C ARG A 64 18.72 -5.04 2.55
N PRO A 65 18.59 -3.70 2.65
CA PRO A 65 17.91 -3.06 3.77
C PRO A 65 16.47 -3.56 3.88
N GLN A 66 15.99 -3.75 5.10
CA GLN A 66 14.62 -4.23 5.29
C GLN A 66 13.62 -3.14 4.88
N ILE A 67 12.46 -3.55 4.34
CA ILE A 67 11.49 -2.57 3.81
C ILE A 67 11.02 -1.55 4.85
N TRP A 68 11.02 -1.90 6.14
CA TRP A 68 10.65 -0.97 7.20
C TRP A 68 11.73 0.05 7.55
N GLU A 69 12.98 -0.13 7.13
CA GLU A 69 14.05 0.86 7.33
C GLU A 69 13.85 2.08 6.44
N TYR A 70 13.15 1.92 5.31
CA TYR A 70 12.83 3.03 4.44
C TYR A 70 11.69 3.91 4.98
N PRO A 71 11.68 5.21 4.62
CA PRO A 71 10.58 6.12 4.93
C PRO A 71 9.23 5.60 4.42
N VAL A 72 8.19 5.67 5.26
CA VAL A 72 6.86 5.09 4.99
C VAL A 72 6.30 5.51 3.64
N ASN A 73 6.47 6.78 3.26
CA ASN A 73 6.00 7.35 2.00
C ASN A 73 6.72 6.84 0.75
N LYS A 74 7.88 6.18 0.89
CA LYS A 74 8.65 5.62 -0.23
C LYS A 74 8.58 4.09 -0.33
N ARG A 75 8.07 3.40 0.70
CA ARG A 75 8.10 1.93 0.75
C ARG A 75 7.42 1.27 -0.45
N ASP A 76 6.29 1.80 -0.91
CA ASP A 76 5.56 1.21 -2.04
C ASP A 76 6.26 1.44 -3.38
N GLU A 77 6.93 2.58 -3.56
CA GLU A 77 7.79 2.83 -4.72
C GLU A 77 8.96 1.84 -4.75
N ILE A 78 9.61 1.64 -3.60
CA ILE A 78 10.71 0.70 -3.42
C ILE A 78 10.27 -0.74 -3.68
N ARG A 79 9.11 -1.15 -3.14
CA ARG A 79 8.53 -2.47 -3.40
C ARG A 79 8.29 -2.68 -4.90
N ARG A 80 7.75 -1.67 -5.61
CA ARG A 80 7.54 -1.76 -7.06
C ARG A 80 8.86 -1.94 -7.82
N LYS A 81 9.90 -1.20 -7.45
CA LYS A 81 11.24 -1.36 -8.04
C LYS A 81 11.76 -2.80 -7.88
N TYR A 82 11.68 -3.37 -6.67
CA TYR A 82 12.07 -4.77 -6.44
C TYR A 82 11.23 -5.77 -7.23
N ILE A 83 9.90 -5.58 -7.30
CA ILE A 83 9.03 -6.49 -8.07
C ILE A 83 9.35 -6.42 -9.56
N ASN A 84 9.60 -5.23 -10.10
CA ASN A 84 9.96 -5.03 -11.51
C ASN A 84 11.33 -5.65 -11.84
N ARG A 85 12.30 -5.53 -10.93
CA ARG A 85 13.60 -6.21 -11.04
C ARG A 85 13.45 -7.73 -10.96
N GLY A 86 12.51 -8.19 -10.15
CA GLY A 86 12.24 -9.60 -9.90
C GLY A 86 13.22 -10.25 -8.91
N PRO A 87 13.01 -11.54 -8.60
CA PRO A 87 13.84 -12.28 -7.65
C PRO A 87 15.29 -12.38 -8.14
N CYS A 88 16.25 -12.16 -7.25
CA CYS A 88 17.66 -12.34 -7.58
C CYS A 88 17.99 -13.82 -7.74
N ARG A 89 18.18 -14.22 -9.00
CA ARG A 89 18.58 -15.57 -9.41
C ARG A 89 19.82 -15.44 -10.28
N VAL A 90 20.99 -15.47 -9.66
CA VAL A 90 22.26 -15.52 -10.39
C VAL A 90 22.73 -16.97 -10.41
N PRO A 91 22.66 -17.67 -11.55
CA PRO A 91 23.20 -19.02 -11.67
C PRO A 91 24.69 -19.03 -11.35
N MET A 92 25.09 -19.94 -10.49
CA MET A 92 26.49 -20.12 -10.13
C MET A 92 27.04 -21.41 -10.73
N LYS A 93 28.29 -21.37 -11.20
CA LYS A 93 28.99 -22.57 -11.69
C LYS A 93 29.02 -23.68 -10.63
N GLU A 94 29.16 -23.30 -9.36
CA GLU A 94 29.11 -24.24 -8.25
C GLU A 94 28.60 -23.59 -6.97
N TYR A 95 27.62 -24.25 -6.33
CA TYR A 95 27.08 -23.82 -5.03
C TYR A 95 27.86 -24.46 -3.87
N PRO A 96 28.12 -23.71 -2.78
CA PRO A 96 28.74 -24.25 -1.58
C PRO A 96 28.02 -25.49 -1.04
N ALA A 97 28.79 -26.51 -0.71
CA ALA A 97 28.29 -27.70 -0.05
C ALA A 97 28.40 -27.56 1.47
N SER A 98 27.33 -27.95 2.15
CA SER A 98 27.19 -27.91 3.60
C SER A 98 26.74 -29.28 4.13
N GLY A 99 27.25 -29.67 5.30
CA GLY A 99 26.84 -30.90 6.00
C GLY A 99 28.01 -31.83 6.35
N PRO A 100 27.72 -33.01 6.91
CA PRO A 100 28.75 -34.01 7.21
C PRO A 100 29.36 -34.55 5.92
N SER A 101 30.64 -34.94 5.98
CA SER A 101 31.42 -35.42 4.83
C SER A 101 30.74 -36.56 4.04
N SER A 102 29.99 -37.43 4.73
CA SER A 102 29.25 -38.54 4.11
C SER A 102 27.99 -38.11 3.35
N HIS A 103 27.41 -36.95 3.69
CA HIS A 103 26.14 -36.47 3.14
C HIS A 103 26.17 -34.95 2.93
N LEU A 104 27.11 -34.52 2.10
CA LEU A 104 27.17 -33.14 1.63
C LEU A 104 25.89 -32.79 0.87
N ARG A 105 25.32 -31.63 1.18
CA ARG A 105 24.15 -31.08 0.50
C ARG A 105 24.45 -29.66 0.05
N LYS A 106 23.95 -29.28 -1.12
CA LYS A 106 24.09 -27.94 -1.68
C LYS A 106 22.79 -27.47 -2.27
N PHE A 107 22.65 -26.15 -2.41
CA PHE A 107 21.56 -25.56 -3.18
C PHE A 107 21.52 -26.16 -4.59
N GLN A 108 20.31 -26.39 -5.11
CA GLN A 108 20.10 -26.88 -6.46
C GLN A 108 19.43 -25.82 -7.30
N GLU A 109 20.03 -25.51 -8.45
CA GLU A 109 19.50 -24.50 -9.38
C GLU A 109 18.11 -24.87 -9.91
N SER A 110 17.79 -26.16 -10.03
CA SER A 110 16.46 -26.63 -10.43
C SER A 110 15.34 -26.12 -9.53
N TRP A 111 15.65 -25.76 -8.28
CA TRP A 111 14.66 -25.19 -7.37
C TRP A 111 14.15 -23.81 -7.81
N PHE A 112 14.93 -23.05 -8.58
CA PHE A 112 14.47 -21.78 -9.17
C PHE A 112 13.35 -21.96 -10.19
N VAL A 113 13.35 -23.09 -10.91
CA VAL A 113 12.32 -23.40 -11.89
C VAL A 113 11.02 -23.78 -11.18
N THR A 114 11.11 -24.60 -10.13
CA THR A 114 9.93 -25.03 -9.36
C THR A 114 9.36 -23.91 -8.48
N HIS A 115 10.21 -22.99 -7.99
CA HIS A 115 9.80 -21.94 -7.05
C HIS A 115 10.21 -20.55 -7.57
N PRO A 116 9.36 -19.89 -8.38
CA PRO A 116 9.68 -18.59 -8.95
C PRO A 116 9.94 -17.50 -7.90
N TRP A 117 9.39 -17.60 -6.69
CA TRP A 117 9.62 -16.61 -5.64
C TRP A 117 11.00 -16.70 -4.98
N LEU A 118 11.77 -17.76 -5.26
CA LEU A 118 13.00 -18.12 -4.56
C LEU A 118 14.17 -17.25 -5.01
N GLU A 119 14.92 -16.76 -4.02
CA GLU A 119 16.19 -16.06 -4.19
C GLU A 119 17.30 -16.81 -3.46
N TYR A 120 18.55 -16.66 -3.92
CA TYR A 120 19.72 -17.24 -3.27
C TYR A 120 20.77 -16.16 -2.99
N SER A 121 21.32 -16.18 -1.78
CA SER A 121 22.46 -15.36 -1.39
C SER A 121 23.73 -16.22 -1.37
N LYS A 122 24.76 -15.74 -2.06
CA LYS A 122 26.09 -16.34 -1.99
C LYS A 122 26.77 -16.01 -0.67
N ALA A 123 26.59 -14.79 -0.15
CA ALA A 123 27.23 -14.35 1.08
C ALA A 123 26.81 -15.20 2.29
N LYS A 124 25.54 -15.57 2.39
CA LYS A 124 25.01 -16.39 3.50
C LYS A 124 24.87 -17.89 3.19
N ASP A 125 25.11 -18.31 1.96
CA ASP A 125 24.74 -19.65 1.46
C ASP A 125 23.30 -20.03 1.86
N ALA A 126 22.35 -19.15 1.57
CA ALA A 126 20.98 -19.29 2.06
C ALA A 126 19.95 -18.77 1.05
N THR A 127 18.74 -19.32 1.12
CA THR A 127 17.63 -18.92 0.26
C THR A 127 16.67 -17.98 0.95
N PHE A 128 16.11 -17.05 0.17
CA PHE A 128 15.14 -16.05 0.59
C PHE A 128 13.89 -16.12 -0.30
N CYS A 129 12.82 -15.46 0.13
CA CYS A 129 11.57 -15.36 -0.61
C CYS A 129 11.27 -13.89 -0.86
N LEU A 130 11.30 -13.46 -2.14
CA LEU A 130 11.11 -12.05 -2.49
C LEU A 130 9.74 -11.50 -2.03
N PRO A 131 8.59 -12.12 -2.36
CA PRO A 131 7.29 -11.62 -1.90
C PRO A 131 7.23 -11.47 -0.38
N CYS A 132 7.72 -12.48 0.34
CA CYS A 132 7.72 -12.49 1.80
C CYS A 132 8.64 -11.41 2.37
N PHE A 133 9.80 -11.15 1.76
CA PHE A 133 10.69 -10.06 2.15
C PHE A 133 10.00 -8.70 1.99
N LEU A 134 9.34 -8.47 0.85
CA LEU A 134 8.68 -7.19 0.53
C LEU A 134 7.52 -6.83 1.47
N PHE A 135 6.77 -7.85 1.90
CA PHE A 135 5.59 -7.70 2.73
C PHE A 135 5.76 -8.32 4.12
N ASN A 136 7.00 -8.46 4.57
CA ASN A 136 7.29 -8.97 5.90
C ASN A 136 6.73 -8.04 6.98
N ARG A 137 6.17 -8.62 8.04
CA ARG A 137 5.74 -7.92 9.25
C ARG A 137 6.59 -8.44 10.41
N PRO A 138 6.80 -7.65 11.47
CA PRO A 138 7.64 -8.06 12.60
C PRO A 138 7.20 -9.38 13.27
N GLU A 139 5.91 -9.69 13.22
CA GLU A 139 5.29 -10.91 13.75
C GLU A 139 5.56 -12.17 12.91
N ASN A 140 6.01 -12.00 11.67
CA ASN A 140 6.11 -13.10 10.71
C ASN A 140 7.43 -13.89 10.84
N PRO A 141 7.45 -15.14 10.38
CA PRO A 141 8.66 -15.96 10.38
C PRO A 141 9.79 -15.29 9.59
N LYS A 142 10.94 -15.13 10.25
CA LYS A 142 12.12 -14.44 9.71
C LYS A 142 13.02 -15.32 8.83
N ILE A 143 12.67 -16.61 8.69
CA ILE A 143 13.53 -17.63 8.09
C ILE A 143 13.83 -17.33 6.63
N PHE A 144 12.82 -16.99 5.82
CA PHE A 144 12.98 -16.70 4.39
C PHE A 144 13.14 -15.20 4.07
N THR A 145 13.26 -14.35 5.09
CA THR A 145 13.26 -12.89 4.91
C THR A 145 14.50 -12.22 5.49
N ILE A 146 14.92 -12.59 6.71
CA ILE A 146 16.05 -11.95 7.40
C ILE A 146 17.23 -12.92 7.55
N THR A 147 16.98 -14.11 8.11
CA THR A 147 18.08 -15.05 8.41
C THR A 147 18.55 -15.81 7.17
N GLY A 148 17.61 -16.12 6.27
CA GLY A 148 17.84 -17.04 5.17
C GLY A 148 17.64 -18.50 5.59
N PHE A 149 17.17 -19.31 4.65
CA PHE A 149 17.00 -20.75 4.83
C PHE A 149 18.16 -21.52 4.21
N ARG A 150 18.83 -22.38 4.99
CA ARG A 150 19.99 -23.18 4.55
C ARG A 150 19.84 -24.68 4.79
N ASN A 151 18.70 -25.14 5.32
CA ASN A 151 18.54 -26.55 5.69
C ASN A 151 18.16 -27.43 4.49
N TRP A 152 19.14 -27.72 3.63
CA TRP A 152 18.97 -28.48 2.38
C TRP A 152 18.42 -29.89 2.59
N LYS A 153 18.60 -30.48 3.78
CA LYS A 153 18.00 -31.80 4.12
C LYS A 153 16.49 -31.76 4.01
N LYS A 154 15.87 -30.67 4.48
CA LYS A 154 14.40 -30.52 4.50
C LYS A 154 13.81 -30.19 3.13
N VAL A 155 14.62 -29.90 2.12
CA VAL A 155 14.14 -29.67 0.75
C VAL A 155 13.99 -30.98 -0.02
N LYS A 156 14.86 -31.96 0.25
CA LYS A 156 14.88 -33.26 -0.45
C LYS A 156 13.92 -34.30 0.15
N ASN A 157 13.32 -34.02 1.31
CA ASN A 157 12.33 -34.91 1.90
C ASN A 157 11.04 -34.94 1.04
N ARG A 158 10.15 -35.91 1.28
CA ARG A 158 8.91 -36.16 0.48
C ARG A 158 8.21 -34.85 0.09
N ILE A 159 7.58 -34.84 -1.09
CA ILE A 159 6.93 -33.65 -1.69
C ILE A 159 6.07 -32.86 -0.67
N ASN A 160 5.35 -33.54 0.22
CA ASN A 160 4.46 -32.92 1.21
C ASN A 160 5.17 -32.39 2.48
N ASP A 161 6.42 -32.79 2.74
CA ASP A 161 7.24 -32.39 3.91
C ASP A 161 8.43 -31.50 3.51
N CYS A 162 8.44 -31.00 2.26
CA CYS A 162 9.49 -30.15 1.76
C CYS A 162 9.35 -28.74 2.35
N ALA A 163 10.45 -28.20 2.90
CA ALA A 163 10.47 -26.89 3.55
C ALA A 163 9.93 -25.75 2.67
N PHE A 164 10.14 -25.81 1.35
CA PHE A 164 9.61 -24.80 0.42
C PHE A 164 8.09 -24.91 0.25
N PHE A 165 7.56 -26.13 0.17
CA PHE A 165 6.11 -26.35 0.14
C PHE A 165 5.46 -25.97 1.47
N THR A 166 6.06 -26.34 2.61
CA THR A 166 5.58 -25.91 3.94
C THR A 166 5.61 -24.39 4.09
N HIS A 167 6.61 -23.71 3.50
CA HIS A 167 6.67 -22.25 3.49
C HIS A 167 5.54 -21.62 2.68
N MET A 168 5.24 -22.16 1.50
CA MET A 168 4.11 -21.72 0.68
C MET A 168 2.79 -21.94 1.42
N GLY A 169 2.68 -23.04 2.18
CA GLY A 169 1.55 -23.32 3.05
C GLY A 169 0.22 -23.43 2.29
N GLU A 170 -0.87 -23.35 3.07
CA GLU A 170 -2.24 -23.37 2.58
C GLU A 170 -2.72 -21.98 2.10
N PRO A 171 -3.90 -21.86 1.46
CA PRO A 171 -4.47 -20.56 1.15
C PRO A 171 -4.54 -19.65 2.39
N ASN A 172 -4.20 -18.38 2.21
CA ASN A 172 -4.03 -17.37 3.27
C ASN A 172 -2.85 -17.61 4.21
N SER A 173 -1.91 -18.49 3.85
CA SER A 173 -0.60 -18.51 4.50
C SER A 173 0.11 -17.17 4.38
N PHE A 174 1.17 -16.99 5.15
CA PHE A 174 2.01 -15.80 5.05
C PHE A 174 2.54 -15.59 3.62
N HIS A 175 2.99 -16.66 2.96
CA HIS A 175 3.47 -16.60 1.60
C HIS A 175 2.37 -16.19 0.61
N ASP A 176 1.21 -16.85 0.70
CA ASP A 176 0.07 -16.57 -0.19
C ASP A 176 -0.42 -15.12 -0.03
N ASN A 177 -0.51 -14.62 1.20
CA ASN A 177 -0.87 -13.22 1.47
C ASN A 177 0.18 -12.25 0.92
N ALA A 178 1.47 -12.58 1.00
CA ALA A 178 2.53 -11.76 0.44
C ALA A 178 2.47 -11.74 -1.10
N VAL A 179 2.18 -12.86 -1.75
CA VAL A 179 1.99 -12.94 -3.20
C VAL A 179 0.75 -12.15 -3.63
N LYS A 180 -0.37 -12.27 -2.93
CA LYS A 180 -1.56 -11.42 -3.16
C LYS A 180 -1.23 -9.94 -3.04
N SER A 181 -0.48 -9.56 -2.00
CA SER A 181 -0.05 -8.17 -1.80
C SER A 181 0.85 -7.64 -2.93
N VAL A 182 1.70 -8.49 -3.51
CA VAL A 182 2.49 -8.16 -4.72
C VAL A 182 1.57 -7.84 -5.90
N LEU A 183 0.56 -8.69 -6.14
CA LEU A 183 -0.40 -8.51 -7.24
C LEU A 183 -1.23 -7.24 -7.05
N ASP A 184 -1.74 -7.01 -5.84
CA ASP A 184 -2.52 -5.83 -5.48
C ASP A 184 -1.72 -4.55 -5.67
N LEU A 185 -0.45 -4.54 -5.24
CA LEU A 185 0.43 -3.38 -5.38
C LEU A 185 0.74 -3.04 -6.85
N MET A 186 0.80 -4.05 -7.72
CA MET A 186 0.99 -3.87 -9.16
C MET A 186 -0.28 -3.40 -9.88
N ASN A 187 -1.46 -3.63 -9.30
CA ASN A 187 -2.73 -3.18 -9.84
C ASN A 187 -2.99 -1.68 -9.55
N GLN A 188 -2.18 -0.82 -10.16
CA GLN A 188 -2.21 0.63 -9.93
C GLN A 188 -3.59 1.25 -10.15
N ALA A 189 -4.38 0.73 -11.09
CA ALA A 189 -5.72 1.23 -11.39
C ALA A 189 -6.69 1.17 -10.20
N GLN A 190 -6.43 0.30 -9.22
CA GLN A 190 -7.23 0.18 -8.00
C GLN A 190 -6.71 1.03 -6.84
N HIS A 191 -5.61 1.76 -7.01
CA HIS A 191 -5.07 2.61 -5.96
C HIS A 191 -5.98 3.80 -5.67
N ILE A 192 -6.10 4.16 -4.38
CA ILE A 192 -7.03 5.18 -3.91
C ILE A 192 -6.83 6.55 -4.58
N THR A 193 -5.57 6.89 -4.93
CA THR A 193 -5.24 8.13 -5.64
C THR A 193 -5.95 8.22 -7.00
N HIS A 194 -5.97 7.13 -7.77
CA HIS A 194 -6.68 7.09 -9.05
C HIS A 194 -8.19 7.20 -8.87
N ALA A 195 -8.74 6.62 -7.80
CA ALA A 195 -10.16 6.79 -7.46
C ALA A 195 -10.50 8.26 -7.16
N PHE A 196 -9.65 8.95 -6.38
CA PHE A 196 -9.79 10.39 -6.10
C PHE A 196 -9.66 11.25 -7.36
N ASP A 197 -8.67 10.97 -8.21
CA ASP A 197 -8.46 11.72 -9.45
C ASP A 197 -9.63 11.53 -10.43
N ARG A 198 -10.18 10.31 -10.49
CA ARG A 198 -11.40 10.02 -11.26
C ARG A 198 -12.57 10.82 -10.74
N HIS A 199 -12.81 10.80 -9.43
CA HIS A 199 -13.91 11.54 -8.80
C HIS A 199 -13.76 13.06 -8.99
N LYS A 200 -12.54 13.58 -8.84
CA LYS A 200 -12.22 14.99 -9.10
C LYS A 200 -12.53 15.37 -10.56
N SER A 201 -12.12 14.54 -11.50
CA SER A 201 -12.36 14.76 -12.94
C SER A 201 -13.86 14.73 -13.27
N GLN A 202 -14.61 13.81 -12.67
CA GLN A 202 -16.06 13.74 -12.79
C GLN A 202 -16.74 15.00 -12.26
N ASN A 203 -16.37 15.47 -11.07
CA ASN A 203 -16.91 16.70 -10.49
C ASN A 203 -16.62 17.93 -11.34
N ILE A 204 -15.42 18.03 -11.90
CA ILE A 204 -15.06 19.12 -12.82
C ILE A 204 -15.95 19.07 -14.08
N ALA A 205 -16.16 17.89 -14.66
CA ALA A 205 -17.00 17.73 -15.84
C ALA A 205 -18.46 18.10 -15.56
N GLU A 206 -19.00 17.65 -14.42
CA GLU A 206 -20.38 17.97 -14.02
C GLU A 206 -20.56 19.46 -13.77
N ASN A 207 -19.63 20.11 -13.07
CA ASN A 207 -19.67 21.54 -12.84
C ASN A 207 -19.58 22.35 -14.15
N ARG A 208 -18.75 21.91 -15.10
CA ARG A 208 -18.69 22.52 -16.44
C ARG A 208 -20.01 22.39 -17.19
N MET A 209 -20.67 21.23 -17.12
CA MET A 209 -21.98 21.01 -17.72
C MET A 209 -23.05 21.91 -17.09
N ARG A 210 -23.11 21.95 -15.75
CA ARG A 210 -24.04 22.84 -15.02
C ARG A 210 -23.85 24.30 -15.43
N LEU A 211 -22.60 24.78 -15.45
CA LEU A 211 -22.28 26.14 -15.87
C LEU A 211 -22.71 26.41 -17.32
N LYS A 212 -22.43 25.49 -18.25
CA LYS A 212 -22.83 25.62 -19.66
C LYS A 212 -24.35 25.72 -19.82
N VAL A 213 -25.10 24.90 -19.08
CA VAL A 213 -26.58 24.93 -19.09
C VAL A 213 -27.10 26.23 -18.48
N SER A 214 -26.55 26.68 -17.34
CA SER A 214 -26.94 27.96 -16.73
C SER A 214 -26.69 29.15 -17.65
N ILE A 215 -25.52 29.20 -18.30
CA ILE A 215 -25.22 30.24 -19.29
C ILE A 215 -26.19 30.16 -20.47
N GLY A 216 -26.46 28.97 -21.00
CA GLY A 216 -27.42 28.76 -22.08
C GLY A 216 -28.82 29.24 -21.72
N ALA A 217 -29.29 28.95 -20.49
CA ALA A 217 -30.57 29.40 -19.99
C ALA A 217 -30.64 30.94 -19.86
N VAL A 218 -29.59 31.57 -19.30
CA VAL A 218 -29.49 33.03 -19.20
C VAL A 218 -29.52 33.68 -20.59
N LEU A 219 -28.72 33.17 -21.54
CA LEU A 219 -28.70 33.67 -22.92
C LEU A 219 -30.06 33.53 -23.59
N TYR A 220 -30.75 32.40 -23.41
CA TYR A 220 -32.08 32.19 -23.94
C TYR A 220 -33.09 33.21 -23.38
N LEU A 221 -33.11 33.41 -22.06
CA LEU A 221 -34.00 34.39 -21.41
C LEU A 221 -33.75 35.81 -21.92
N ILE A 222 -32.48 36.20 -22.08
CA ILE A 222 -32.10 37.50 -22.64
C ILE A 222 -32.61 37.65 -24.08
N LEU A 223 -32.40 36.65 -24.93
CA LEU A 223 -32.83 36.69 -26.34
C LEU A 223 -34.36 36.72 -26.50
N GLN A 224 -35.11 36.15 -25.55
CA GLN A 224 -36.57 36.17 -25.54
C GLN A 224 -37.17 37.37 -24.79
N GLY A 225 -36.34 38.24 -24.18
CA GLY A 225 -36.81 39.34 -23.35
C GLY A 225 -37.52 38.90 -22.06
N LEU A 226 -37.24 37.71 -21.56
CA LEU A 226 -37.84 37.16 -20.35
C LEU A 226 -37.03 37.56 -19.10
N PRO A 227 -37.70 37.83 -17.96
CA PRO A 227 -37.01 38.15 -16.71
C PRO A 227 -36.27 36.93 -16.15
N LEU A 228 -35.06 37.12 -15.60
CA LEU A 228 -34.26 36.07 -14.95
C LEU A 228 -34.86 35.56 -13.62
N ARG A 229 -35.76 36.34 -13.04
CA ARG A 229 -36.41 36.07 -11.75
C ARG A 229 -37.91 35.93 -11.93
N GLY A 230 -38.50 35.00 -11.19
CA GLY A 230 -39.95 34.85 -11.11
C GLY A 230 -40.62 36.05 -10.43
N HIS A 231 -41.92 36.16 -10.61
CA HIS A 231 -42.73 37.15 -9.92
C HIS A 231 -43.02 36.66 -8.49
N ASP A 232 -42.47 37.35 -7.48
CA ASP A 232 -42.71 37.04 -6.07
C ASP A 232 -44.12 37.47 -5.66
N LYS A 233 -45.03 36.50 -5.55
CA LYS A 233 -46.41 36.72 -5.07
C LYS A 233 -46.44 36.72 -3.54
N LYS A 234 -45.81 37.71 -2.91
CA LYS A 234 -46.11 38.03 -1.50
C LYS A 234 -47.01 39.25 -1.47
N LYS A 235 -48.23 39.03 -0.99
CA LYS A 235 -49.27 40.03 -0.78
C LYS A 235 -49.43 40.24 0.71
#